data_AF-A0AAE9HV98-F1
#
_entry.id   AF-A0AAE9HV98-F1
#
_cell.length_a   1.000
_cell.length_b   1.000
_cell.length_c   1.000
_cell.angle_alpha   90.00
_cell.angle_beta   90.00
_cell.angle_gamma   90.00
#
_symmetry.space_group_name_H-M   'P 1'
#
loop_
_entity.id
_entity.type
_entity.pdbx_description
1 polymer ?
#
loop_
_entity_poly.entity_id
_entity_poly.type
_entity_poly.pdbx_seq_one_letter_code
_entity_poly.pdbx_strand_id
1 'polypeptide(L)'
;MPTYIPPTAADLEQLKTELGLSSSQMAHLFALASGRQWRRYLSEDKQNQREMGLHMLFFAMAHLELDKATIERVLDRMRAAGAVIDLDSPPQS
;
A
#
# COMPACT_ATOMS: atom_id res chain seq x y z
N MET A 1 -12.69 19.58 -0.95
CA MET A 1 -11.92 18.32 -0.97
C MET A 1 -10.77 18.50 -1.93
N PRO A 2 -9.54 18.06 -1.61
CA PRO A 2 -8.45 18.09 -2.59
C PRO A 2 -8.82 17.19 -3.78
N THR A 3 -8.52 17.65 -5.00
CA THR A 3 -8.59 16.80 -6.19
C THR A 3 -7.48 15.76 -6.08
N TYR A 4 -7.85 14.48 -6.11
CA TYR A 4 -6.89 13.38 -6.10
C TYR A 4 -6.84 12.75 -7.49
N ILE A 5 -5.63 12.62 -8.03
CA ILE A 5 -5.34 11.88 -9.25
C ILE A 5 -4.43 10.72 -8.82
N PRO A 6 -4.84 9.46 -9.02
CA PRO A 6 -4.03 8.31 -8.61
C PRO A 6 -2.76 8.19 -9.46
N PRO A 7 -1.68 7.59 -8.92
CA PRO A 7 -0.51 7.22 -9.71
C PRO A 7 -0.91 6.26 -10.84
N THR A 8 -0.26 6.42 -11.98
CA THR A 8 -0.43 5.54 -13.13
C THR A 8 0.24 4.18 -12.90
N ALA A 9 -0.04 3.20 -13.76
CA ALA A 9 0.65 1.91 -13.75
C ALA A 9 2.17 2.08 -13.93
N ALA A 10 2.59 3.04 -14.77
CA ALA A 10 4.00 3.35 -15.00
C ALA A 10 4.67 3.94 -13.74
N ASP A 11 4.01 4.87 -13.05
CA ASP A 11 4.53 5.46 -11.80
C ASP A 11 4.74 4.37 -10.73
N LEU A 12 3.80 3.43 -10.62
CA LEU A 12 3.88 2.32 -9.65
C LEU A 12 4.96 1.29 -10.01
N GLU A 13 5.19 1.03 -11.30
CA GLU A 13 6.28 0.13 -11.74
C GLU A 13 7.65 0.80 -11.54
N GLN A 14 7.74 2.11 -11.76
CA GLN A 14 8.94 2.89 -11.45
C GLN A 14 9.25 2.86 -9.95
N LEU A 15 8.27 3.13 -9.09
CA LEU A 15 8.43 3.05 -7.63
C LEU A 15 8.90 1.66 -7.19
N LYS A 16 8.30 0.59 -7.71
CA LYS A 16 8.73 -0.79 -7.44
C LYS A 16 10.20 -1.01 -7.81
N THR A 17 10.62 -0.45 -8.95
CA THR A 17 12.00 -0.56 -9.45
C THR A 17 12.98 0.20 -8.55
N GLU A 18 12.64 1.43 -8.16
CA GLU A 18 13.45 2.27 -7.29
C GLU A 18 13.65 1.64 -5.90
N LEU A 19 12.62 1.01 -5.36
CA LEU A 19 12.69 0.31 -4.07
C LEU A 19 13.39 -1.05 -4.16
N GLY A 20 13.60 -1.58 -5.37
CA GLY A 20 14.17 -2.92 -5.57
C GLY A 20 13.31 -4.06 -5.03
N LEU A 21 11.99 -3.86 -4.93
CA LEU A 21 11.06 -4.79 -4.28
C LEU A 21 10.38 -5.73 -5.29
N SER A 22 10.10 -6.95 -4.84
CA SER A 22 9.23 -7.89 -5.57
C SER A 22 7.75 -7.49 -5.50
N SER A 23 6.92 -8.02 -6.40
CA SER A 23 5.46 -7.78 -6.36
C SER A 23 4.81 -8.24 -5.05
N SER A 24 5.33 -9.27 -4.38
CA SER A 24 4.84 -9.71 -3.07
C SER A 24 5.24 -8.73 -1.95
N GLN A 25 6.45 -8.17 -2.00
CA GLN A 25 6.87 -7.14 -1.05
C GLN A 25 6.11 -5.84 -1.26
N MET A 26 5.87 -5.43 -2.51
CA MET A 26 4.99 -4.31 -2.82
C MET A 26 3.57 -4.55 -2.33
N ALA A 27 3.04 -5.77 -2.49
CA ALA A 27 1.74 -6.11 -1.93
C ALA A 27 1.72 -5.92 -0.41
N HIS A 28 2.73 -6.40 0.31
CA HIS A 28 2.82 -6.21 1.76
C HIS A 28 2.90 -4.72 2.15
N LEU A 29 3.75 -3.93 1.48
CA LEU A 29 3.88 -2.48 1.71
C LEU A 29 2.54 -1.73 1.53
N PHE A 30 1.71 -2.17 0.58
CA PHE A 30 0.40 -1.56 0.29
C PHE A 30 -0.76 -2.28 1.01
N ALA A 31 -0.49 -3.11 2.01
CA ALA A 31 -1.49 -3.89 2.75
C ALA A 31 -2.43 -4.73 1.85
N LEU A 32 -1.88 -5.30 0.79
CA LEU A 32 -2.56 -6.20 -0.14
C LEU A 32 -2.28 -7.67 0.21
N ALA A 33 -3.26 -8.54 -0.07
CA ALA A 33 -3.16 -9.96 0.28
C ALA A 33 -2.09 -10.72 -0.53
N SER A 34 -1.76 -10.27 -1.75
CA SER A 34 -0.77 -10.96 -2.59
C SER A 34 -0.20 -10.10 -3.72
N GLY A 35 0.94 -10.53 -4.25
CA GLY A 35 1.53 -9.93 -5.45
C GLY A 35 0.66 -10.06 -6.71
N ARG A 36 -0.35 -10.94 -6.73
CA ARG A 36 -1.36 -10.98 -7.79
C ARG A 36 -2.29 -9.77 -7.70
N GLN A 37 -2.64 -9.35 -6.49
CA GLN A 37 -3.47 -8.16 -6.28
C GLN A 37 -2.70 -6.88 -6.63
N TRP A 38 -1.41 -6.81 -6.28
CA TRP A 38 -0.52 -5.71 -6.71
C TRP A 38 -0.50 -5.54 -8.22
N ARG A 39 -0.32 -6.64 -8.98
CA ARG A 39 -0.27 -6.59 -10.46
C ARG A 39 -1.53 -6.03 -11.13
N ARG A 40 -2.68 -5.98 -10.46
CA ARG A 40 -3.88 -5.33 -11.00
C ARG A 40 -3.73 -3.80 -11.10
N TYR A 41 -2.90 -3.20 -10.25
CA TYR A 41 -2.58 -1.77 -10.31
C TYR A 41 -1.54 -1.44 -11.40
N LEU A 42 -0.79 -2.45 -11.86
CA LEU A 42 0.18 -2.34 -12.95
C LEU A 42 -0.41 -2.74 -14.32
N SER A 43 -1.68 -3.15 -14.36
CA SER A 43 -2.28 -3.65 -15.59
C SER A 43 -2.58 -2.49 -16.55
N GLU A 44 -2.15 -2.63 -17.81
CA GLU A 44 -2.49 -1.69 -18.89
C GLU A 44 -3.86 -2.03 -19.53
N ASP A 45 -4.42 -3.20 -19.24
CA ASP A 45 -5.76 -3.58 -19.66
C ASP A 45 -6.79 -2.87 -18.78
N LYS A 46 -7.52 -1.91 -19.37
CA LYS A 46 -8.54 -1.11 -18.68
C LYS A 46 -9.63 -1.92 -17.99
N GLN A 47 -9.91 -3.15 -18.43
CA GLN A 47 -10.92 -4.00 -17.77
C GLN A 47 -10.41 -4.63 -16.48
N ASN A 48 -9.09 -4.76 -16.35
CA ASN A 48 -8.41 -5.41 -15.23
C ASN A 48 -7.61 -4.43 -14.36
N GLN A 49 -7.39 -3.21 -14.84
CA GLN A 49 -6.69 -2.14 -14.15
C GLN A 49 -7.48 -1.66 -12.93
N ARG A 50 -6.78 -1.50 -11.81
CA ARG A 50 -7.31 -0.85 -10.61
C ARG A 50 -6.61 0.47 -10.36
N GLU A 51 -7.39 1.46 -9.97
CA GLU A 51 -6.86 2.75 -9.49
C GLU A 51 -6.46 2.66 -8.02
N MET A 52 -5.30 3.20 -7.67
CA MET A 52 -4.80 3.23 -6.30
C MET A 52 -5.58 4.26 -5.48
N GLY A 53 -6.26 3.82 -4.41
CA GLY A 53 -6.94 4.73 -3.49
C GLY A 53 -5.96 5.61 -2.70
N LEU A 54 -6.33 6.87 -2.45
CA LEU A 54 -5.51 7.84 -1.69
C LEU A 54 -5.03 7.30 -0.34
N HIS A 55 -5.91 6.63 0.40
CA HIS A 55 -5.62 6.08 1.72
C HIS A 55 -4.60 4.92 1.65
N MET A 56 -4.64 4.11 0.60
CA MET A 56 -3.65 3.06 0.39
C MET A 56 -2.28 3.64 0.05
N LEU A 57 -2.23 4.63 -0.85
CA LEU A 57 -0.99 5.31 -1.18
C LEU A 57 -0.41 6.00 0.06
N PHE A 58 -1.24 6.71 0.83
CA PHE A 58 -0.83 7.34 2.08
C PHE A 58 -0.24 6.32 3.05
N PHE A 59 -0.91 5.17 3.25
CA PHE A 59 -0.42 4.12 4.13
C PHE A 59 0.98 3.64 3.70
N ALA A 60 1.15 3.27 2.43
CA ALA A 60 2.43 2.81 1.90
C ALA A 60 3.53 3.88 2.02
N MET A 61 3.24 5.12 1.64
CA MET A 61 4.23 6.21 1.68
C MET A 61 4.60 6.59 3.12
N ALA A 62 3.64 6.56 4.06
CA ALA A 62 3.92 6.77 5.48
C ALA A 62 4.90 5.73 6.01
N HIS A 63 4.77 4.46 5.62
CA HIS A 63 5.68 3.39 6.02
C HIS A 63 7.09 3.50 5.41
N LEU A 64 7.25 4.19 4.29
CA LEU A 64 8.57 4.46 3.68
C LEU A 64 9.25 5.69 4.30
N GLU A 65 8.47 6.73 4.61
CA GLU A 65 8.99 8.02 5.05
C GLU A 65 9.21 8.09 6.57
N LEU A 66 8.32 7.49 7.35
CA LEU A 66 8.33 7.60 8.81
C LEU A 66 9.14 6.48 9.45
N ASP A 67 9.82 6.82 10.56
CA ASP A 67 10.47 5.80 11.37
C ASP A 67 9.45 4.85 12.03
N LYS A 68 9.96 3.68 12.44
CA LYS A 68 9.13 2.65 13.08
C LYS A 68 8.37 3.18 14.30
N ALA A 69 9.02 3.99 15.13
CA ALA A 69 8.41 4.53 16.35
C ALA A 69 7.23 5.46 16.04
N THR A 70 7.33 6.27 14.99
CA THR A 70 6.29 7.20 14.57
C THR A 70 5.10 6.45 13.94
N ILE A 71 5.36 5.41 13.15
CA ILE A 71 4.31 4.54 12.64
C ILE A 71 3.57 3.84 13.78
N GLU A 72 4.28 3.24 14.74
CA GLU A 72 3.63 2.58 15.88
C GLU A 72 2.73 3.54 16.68
N ARG A 73 3.12 4.80 16.84
CA ARG A 73 2.24 5.81 17.48
C ARG A 73 0.93 6.03 16.73
N VAL A 74 0.94 5.96 15.40
CA VAL A 74 -0.29 6.04 14.58
C VAL A 74 -1.12 4.77 14.74
N LEU A 75 -0.49 3.59 14.70
CA LEU A 75 -1.17 2.31 14.90
C LEU A 75 -1.81 2.23 16.29
N ASP A 76 -1.12 2.68 17.35
CA ASP A 76 -1.67 2.79 18.69
C ASP A 76 -2.85 3.76 18.77
N ARG A 77 -2.79 4.86 18.03
CA ARG A 77 -3.94 5.77 17.92
C ARG A 77 -5.12 5.11 17.22
N MET A 78 -4.88 4.30 16.19
CA MET A 78 -5.94 3.52 15.54
C MET A 78 -6.54 2.48 16.50
N ARG A 79 -5.70 1.79 17.28
CA ARG A 79 -6.13 0.86 18.33
C ARG A 79 -6.98 1.58 19.40
N ALA A 80 -6.55 2.75 19.84
CA ALA A 80 -7.32 3.59 20.78
C ALA A 80 -8.66 4.08 20.20
N ALA A 81 -8.78 4.18 18.86
CA ALA A 81 -10.03 4.47 18.17
C ALA A 81 -10.92 3.22 17.93
N GLY A 82 -10.51 2.04 18.43
CA GLY A 82 -11.27 0.79 18.36
C GLY A 82 -10.85 -0.17 17.25
N ALA A 83 -9.77 0.10 16.51
CA ALA A 83 -9.27 -0.83 15.51
C ALA A 83 -8.54 -2.02 16.15
N VAL A 84 -8.71 -3.22 15.58
CA VAL A 84 -7.87 -4.38 15.87
C VAL A 84 -6.90 -4.53 14.71
N ILE A 85 -5.61 -4.28 14.97
CA ILE A 85 -4.56 -4.27 13.95
C ILE A 85 -3.41 -5.15 14.41
N ASP A 86 -3.15 -6.19 13.63
CA ASP A 86 -1.95 -6.99 13.70
C ASP A 86 -1.32 -7.00 12.30
N LEU A 87 -0.18 -6.31 12.17
CA LEU A 87 0.55 -6.21 10.90
C LEU A 87 1.57 -7.35 10.72
N ASP A 88 1.85 -8.10 11.79
CA ASP A 88 2.76 -9.26 11.77
C ASP A 88 1.99 -10.57 11.57
N SER A 89 0.66 -10.54 11.70
CA SER A 89 -0.20 -11.67 11.37
C SER A 89 -0.11 -12.00 9.88
N PRO A 90 0.11 -13.28 9.51
CA PRO A 90 0.07 -13.69 8.10
C PRO A 90 -1.31 -13.36 7.50
N PRO A 91 -1.37 -13.00 6.20
CA PRO A 91 -2.65 -12.71 5.54
C PRO A 91 -3.59 -13.90 5.73
N GLN A 92 -4.78 -13.65 6.28
CA GLN A 92 -5.81 -14.67 6.42
C GLN A 92 -6.28 -15.06 5.01
N SER A 93 -6.11 -16.35 4.70
CA SER A 93 -6.41 -17.01 3.43
C SER A 93 -7.86 -16.86 2.98
#